data_AF-A0A3E3IDF6-F1
#
_entry.id   AF-A0A3E3IDF6-F1
#
_cell.length_a   1.000
_cell.length_b   1.000
_cell.length_c   1.000
_cell.angle_alpha   90.00
_cell.angle_beta   90.00
_cell.angle_gamma   90.00
#
_symmetry.space_group_name_H-M   'P 1'
#
loop_
_entity.id
_entity.type
_entity.pdbx_description
1 polymer ?
#
loop_
_entity_poly.entity_id
_entity_poly.type
_entity_poly.pdbx_seq_one_letter_code
_entity_poly.pdbx_strand_id
1 'polypeptide(L)'
;MPEHRLCSGFTDKYLIPHHLPYALPAIRLCIQGGGADGFRHLPGRWNQFLFLWLLAGVPHLFRYVFILGFPVCPGCYFIIYSTKKEINMNEKVILISIDGMRPDGAVGCGHPFVQELMEKSTYTLQGGSVLPPVTLPCHTSMFYGVPPERHGILTNTYTPPVRPVKGIAEQLAASGKVCAAFHNWEPIRHIWQSETMKYTGYINAYQEDNSDSLLTGMLLSLISRKQPDFLFLHLVETDEKGGHDHGWMSPEYLGQLGNALSCAQRIYQAAGNDYHIIITADHGGHDRSHGDNCPEDMTIPMFFCGRYFQHGRKLEHACLLDLAPTIAWLTGVAAVREWEGHIIPHL
;
A
#
# COMPACT_ATOMS: atom_id res chain seq x y z
N MET A 1 62.42 12.58 -10.01
CA MET A 1 62.72 14.04 -10.02
C MET A 1 63.00 14.46 -11.47
N PRO A 2 62.60 15.65 -11.93
CA PRO A 2 62.05 16.76 -11.15
C PRO A 2 60.60 17.13 -11.50
N GLU A 3 59.99 17.73 -10.49
CA GLU A 3 58.74 18.49 -10.49
C GLU A 3 58.88 19.77 -11.33
N HIS A 4 57.79 20.25 -11.94
CA HIS A 4 57.64 21.67 -12.22
C HIS A 4 56.21 22.16 -11.94
N ARG A 5 56.19 23.38 -11.42
CA ARG A 5 55.17 24.06 -10.65
C ARG A 5 54.01 24.64 -11.47
N LEU A 6 52.91 24.79 -10.74
CA LEU A 6 51.86 25.81 -10.82
C LEU A 6 52.24 27.15 -11.47
N CYS A 7 51.32 27.67 -12.29
CA CYS A 7 51.03 29.11 -12.39
C CYS A 7 49.50 29.33 -12.45
N SER A 8 49.02 30.10 -11.48
CA SER A 8 47.83 30.98 -11.51
C SER A 8 47.71 31.76 -12.82
N GLY A 9 46.58 32.21 -13.34
CA GLY A 9 45.23 32.39 -12.83
C GLY A 9 44.61 33.51 -13.69
N PHE A 10 43.31 33.48 -13.98
CA PHE A 10 42.53 34.68 -14.25
C PHE A 10 41.09 34.43 -13.84
N THR A 11 40.69 35.20 -12.84
CA THR A 11 39.32 35.49 -12.45
C THR A 11 38.64 36.25 -13.57
N ASP A 12 37.41 35.89 -13.93
CA ASP A 12 36.37 36.91 -14.00
C ASP A 12 34.97 36.37 -13.78
N LYS A 13 34.25 37.18 -13.02
CA LYS A 13 32.93 36.97 -12.45
C LYS A 13 31.87 37.13 -13.52
N TYR A 14 30.94 36.19 -13.60
CA TYR A 14 29.56 36.51 -13.92
C TYR A 14 28.67 35.95 -12.81
N LEU A 15 28.24 36.86 -11.93
CA LEU A 15 27.04 36.66 -11.13
C LEU A 15 25.86 36.44 -12.07
N ILE A 16 25.16 35.34 -11.92
CA ILE A 16 23.77 35.19 -12.37
C ILE A 16 22.97 34.70 -11.14
N PRO A 17 21.79 35.27 -10.85
CA PRO A 17 21.16 35.16 -9.54
C PRO A 17 20.59 33.76 -9.27
N HIS A 18 20.59 33.37 -7.99
CA HIS A 18 19.70 32.35 -7.46
C HIS A 18 18.26 32.65 -7.85
N HIS A 19 17.61 31.76 -8.60
CA HIS A 19 16.18 31.37 -8.51
C HIS A 19 15.86 30.41 -9.67
N LEU A 20 16.09 29.10 -9.51
CA LEU A 20 15.47 27.98 -10.23
C LEU A 20 16.12 26.64 -9.81
N PRO A 21 15.44 25.70 -9.13
CA PRO A 21 15.98 24.38 -8.90
C PRO A 21 15.41 23.39 -9.93
N TYR A 22 15.76 23.54 -11.20
CA TYR A 22 15.48 22.50 -12.21
C TYR A 22 16.62 22.43 -13.23
N ALA A 23 17.75 21.88 -12.80
CA ALA A 23 18.80 21.45 -13.73
C ALA A 23 18.47 20.02 -14.20
N LEU A 24 17.94 19.90 -15.42
CA LEU A 24 17.84 18.63 -16.14
C LEU A 24 19.28 18.13 -16.44
N PRO A 25 19.60 16.84 -16.24
CA PRO A 25 20.86 16.31 -16.73
C PRO A 25 20.79 16.20 -18.26
N ALA A 26 21.46 17.12 -18.95
CA ALA A 26 21.65 17.04 -20.39
C ALA A 26 22.84 16.12 -20.70
N ILE A 27 22.58 14.89 -21.17
CA ILE A 27 23.63 14.03 -21.74
C ILE A 27 23.94 14.57 -23.15
N ARG A 28 25.13 15.16 -23.31
CA ARG A 28 25.68 15.55 -24.62
C ARG A 28 26.36 14.33 -25.26
N LEU A 29 25.70 13.67 -26.20
CA LEU A 29 26.35 12.70 -27.09
C LEU A 29 26.99 13.47 -28.26
N CYS A 30 28.29 13.74 -28.17
CA CYS A 30 29.10 14.21 -29.30
C CYS A 30 29.54 12.99 -30.12
N ILE A 31 28.99 12.81 -31.32
CA ILE A 31 29.57 11.90 -32.31
C ILE A 31 30.64 12.70 -33.06
N GLN A 32 31.92 12.41 -32.81
CA GLN A 32 33.02 12.91 -33.65
C GLN A 32 32.94 12.22 -35.01
N GLY A 33 32.57 12.97 -36.05
CA GLY A 33 32.69 12.54 -37.45
C GLY A 33 34.16 12.53 -37.86
N GLY A 34 34.76 11.35 -37.95
CA GLY A 34 36.09 11.17 -38.52
C GLY A 34 36.03 11.02 -40.05
N GLY A 35 36.87 11.79 -40.74
CA GLY A 35 37.61 11.34 -41.92
C GLY A 35 36.84 11.12 -43.22
N ALA A 36 37.21 11.89 -44.24
CA ALA A 36 36.77 11.76 -45.62
C ALA A 36 37.17 10.42 -46.26
N ASP A 37 36.47 10.15 -47.37
CA ASP A 37 36.75 9.17 -48.42
C ASP A 37 36.33 7.72 -48.17
N GLY A 38 35.16 7.36 -48.70
CA GLY A 38 34.91 5.97 -49.09
C GLY A 38 33.47 5.46 -49.12
N PHE A 39 32.44 6.21 -49.50
CA PHE A 39 31.17 5.59 -49.94
C PHE A 39 30.46 6.45 -50.99
N ARG A 40 30.66 6.09 -52.27
CA ARG A 40 29.78 6.51 -53.37
C ARG A 40 28.59 5.55 -53.45
N HIS A 41 27.41 6.15 -53.59
CA HIS A 41 26.13 5.57 -54.01
C HIS A 41 25.48 4.47 -53.16
N LEU A 42 24.53 4.88 -52.31
CA LEU A 42 23.26 4.15 -52.12
C LEU A 42 22.09 5.16 -52.02
N PRO A 43 20.92 4.92 -52.65
CA PRO A 43 19.81 5.86 -52.65
C PRO A 43 19.10 5.90 -51.29
N GLY A 44 18.66 7.10 -50.91
CA GLY A 44 18.03 7.40 -49.64
C GLY A 44 16.73 6.63 -49.41
N ARG A 45 16.80 5.60 -48.56
CA ARG A 45 15.64 5.14 -47.76
C ARG A 45 15.96 4.26 -46.55
N TRP A 46 17.24 4.03 -46.21
CA TRP A 46 17.62 3.03 -45.21
C TRP A 46 18.14 3.57 -43.87
N ASN A 47 18.35 4.89 -43.71
CA ASN A 47 18.88 5.46 -42.46
C ASN A 47 17.85 5.60 -41.31
N GLN A 48 16.56 5.34 -41.54
CA GLN A 48 15.55 5.41 -40.47
C GLN A 48 15.38 4.09 -39.69
N PHE A 49 15.87 2.97 -40.22
CA PHE A 49 15.67 1.65 -39.58
C PHE A 49 16.79 1.26 -38.60
N LEU A 50 18.00 1.80 -38.75
CA LEU A 50 19.11 1.45 -37.86
C LEU A 50 19.00 2.08 -36.46
N PHE A 51 18.27 3.19 -36.32
CA PHE A 51 18.14 3.91 -35.04
C PHE A 51 17.10 3.30 -34.08
N LEU A 52 16.19 2.46 -34.59
CA LEU A 52 15.19 1.76 -33.78
C LEU A 52 15.71 0.45 -33.18
N TRP A 53 16.80 -0.12 -33.72
CA TRP A 53 17.31 -1.42 -33.27
C TRP A 53 18.22 -1.36 -32.03
N LEU A 54 18.86 -0.22 -31.76
CA LEU A 54 19.70 -0.05 -30.56
C LEU A 54 18.92 0.23 -29.27
N LEU A 55 17.61 0.48 -29.35
CA LEU A 55 16.74 0.74 -28.19
C LEU A 55 15.83 -0.45 -27.81
N ALA A 56 15.85 -1.55 -28.58
CA ALA A 56 15.00 -2.71 -28.36
C ALA A 56 15.52 -3.69 -27.28
N GLY A 57 16.63 -3.38 -26.60
CA GLY A 57 17.29 -4.26 -25.63
C GLY A 57 16.82 -4.16 -24.18
N VAL A 58 15.94 -3.22 -23.82
CA VAL A 58 15.44 -3.05 -22.44
C VAL A 58 13.93 -2.75 -22.47
N PRO A 59 13.06 -3.77 -22.42
CA PRO A 59 11.62 -3.59 -22.68
C PRO A 59 10.85 -2.79 -21.62
N HIS A 60 11.48 -2.36 -20.52
CA HIS A 60 10.77 -1.88 -19.34
C HIS A 60 10.87 -0.38 -19.05
N LEU A 61 11.62 0.43 -19.82
CA LEU A 61 11.96 1.77 -19.33
C LEU A 61 11.29 2.99 -19.99
N PHE A 62 10.60 2.90 -21.13
CA PHE A 62 10.16 4.14 -21.80
C PHE A 62 8.82 3.96 -22.52
N ARG A 63 7.76 4.57 -21.99
CA ARG A 63 6.40 4.46 -22.58
C ARG A 63 5.87 5.72 -23.28
N TYR A 64 6.58 6.85 -23.28
CA TYR A 64 6.17 8.03 -24.07
C TYR A 64 7.38 8.81 -24.58
N VAL A 65 7.56 8.84 -25.89
CA VAL A 65 8.51 9.73 -26.58
C VAL A 65 7.70 10.83 -27.25
N PHE A 66 7.79 12.06 -26.74
CA PHE A 66 7.28 13.25 -27.43
C PHE A 66 8.45 13.94 -28.13
N ILE A 67 8.42 13.98 -29.47
CA ILE A 67 9.39 14.72 -30.26
C ILE A 67 8.82 16.13 -30.47
N LEU A 68 9.21 17.09 -29.64
CA LEU A 68 8.98 18.51 -29.89
C LEU A 68 10.20 19.08 -30.61
N GLY A 69 10.11 19.23 -31.93
CA GLY A 69 11.12 19.90 -32.73
C GLY A 69 10.93 21.41 -32.70
N PHE A 70 11.82 22.15 -32.03
CA PHE A 70 12.01 23.58 -32.29
C PHE A 70 13.15 23.77 -33.29
N PRO A 71 12.97 24.60 -34.34
CA PRO A 71 13.97 24.75 -35.39
C PRO A 71 15.04 25.73 -34.92
N VAL A 72 16.15 25.23 -34.40
CA VAL A 72 17.32 26.08 -34.10
C VAL A 72 18.54 25.70 -34.95
N CYS A 73 18.55 24.53 -35.61
CA CYS A 73 19.57 24.19 -36.62
C CYS A 73 19.13 22.94 -37.42
N PRO A 74 19.36 22.86 -38.75
CA PRO A 74 19.16 21.61 -39.48
C PRO A 74 20.14 20.55 -38.94
N GLY A 75 19.62 19.54 -38.23
CA GLY A 75 20.41 18.39 -37.76
C GLY A 75 20.56 18.23 -36.24
N CYS A 76 20.05 19.13 -35.42
CA CYS A 76 20.08 18.99 -33.95
C CYS A 76 18.67 18.77 -33.39
N TYR A 77 18.34 17.53 -33.03
CA TYR A 77 17.13 17.21 -32.26
C TYR A 77 17.48 17.15 -30.78
N PHE A 78 16.85 17.99 -29.95
CA PHE A 78 16.87 17.81 -28.50
C PHE A 78 15.76 16.84 -28.11
N ILE A 79 16.14 15.67 -27.60
CA ILE A 79 15.19 14.74 -26.99
C ILE A 79 15.13 15.10 -25.50
N ILE A 80 14.03 15.70 -25.07
CA ILE A 80 13.75 15.90 -23.65
C ILE A 80 13.09 14.61 -23.15
N TYR A 81 13.82 13.84 -22.36
CA TYR A 81 13.25 12.73 -21.62
C TYR A 81 12.63 13.25 -20.33
N SER A 82 11.32 13.09 -20.17
CA SER A 82 10.69 13.18 -18.85
C SER A 82 10.77 11.80 -18.22
N THR A 83 11.75 11.58 -17.36
CA THR A 83 11.72 10.43 -16.46
C THR A 83 10.62 10.72 -15.44
N LYS A 84 9.52 9.94 -15.44
CA LYS A 84 8.71 9.83 -14.23
C LYS A 84 9.71 9.48 -13.13
N LYS A 85 9.85 10.34 -12.12
CA LYS A 85 10.62 10.03 -10.93
C LYS A 85 10.02 8.73 -10.40
N GLU A 86 10.76 7.62 -10.48
CA GLU A 86 10.36 6.40 -9.80
C GLU A 86 10.25 6.78 -8.33
N ILE A 87 9.02 6.89 -7.84
CA ILE A 87 8.79 7.00 -6.42
C ILE A 87 9.12 5.61 -5.90
N ASN A 88 10.36 5.42 -5.45
CA ASN A 88 10.76 4.20 -4.76
C ASN A 88 10.14 4.26 -3.36
N MET A 89 8.84 3.95 -3.32
CA MET A 89 8.05 3.89 -2.10
C MET A 89 8.66 2.82 -1.20
N ASN A 90 9.01 3.15 0.04
CA ASN A 90 9.52 2.16 1.00
C ASN A 90 8.94 2.49 2.37
N GLU A 91 7.64 2.70 2.39
CA GLU A 91 6.91 3.07 3.59
C GLU A 91 6.61 1.84 4.44
N LYS A 92 6.44 2.06 5.73
CA LYS A 92 5.97 1.04 6.67
C LYS A 92 4.47 1.14 6.80
N VAL A 93 3.79 0.00 6.96
CA VAL A 93 2.32 -0.05 6.97
C VAL A 93 1.80 -0.81 8.18
N ILE A 94 0.77 -0.29 8.83
CA ILE A 94 -0.02 -0.97 9.85
C ILE A 94 -1.42 -1.17 9.31
N LEU A 95 -1.88 -2.42 9.22
CA LEU A 95 -3.27 -2.77 8.93
C LEU A 95 -3.95 -3.18 10.25
N ILE A 96 -4.98 -2.43 10.64
CA ILE A 96 -5.83 -2.71 11.80
C ILE A 96 -7.21 -3.15 11.27
N SER A 97 -7.57 -4.39 11.53
CA SER A 97 -8.90 -4.94 11.27
C SER A 97 -9.68 -5.01 12.57
N ILE A 98 -10.74 -4.22 12.68
CA ILE A 98 -11.72 -4.29 13.77
C ILE A 98 -12.87 -5.14 13.25
N ASP A 99 -12.92 -6.39 13.72
CA ASP A 99 -13.86 -7.40 13.24
C ASP A 99 -15.32 -6.96 13.47
N GLY A 100 -16.18 -7.19 12.48
CA GLY A 100 -17.61 -6.86 12.58
C GLY A 100 -17.95 -5.36 12.69
N MET A 101 -16.98 -4.45 12.50
CA MET A 101 -17.21 -3.00 12.64
C MET A 101 -18.06 -2.45 11.48
N ARG A 102 -19.31 -2.12 11.79
CA ARG A 102 -20.21 -1.37 10.90
C ARG A 102 -19.87 0.13 10.80
N PRO A 103 -20.09 0.78 9.65
CA PRO A 103 -19.83 2.21 9.47
C PRO A 103 -20.74 3.11 10.33
N ASP A 104 -22.02 2.74 10.47
CA ASP A 104 -22.97 3.46 11.33
C ASP A 104 -22.68 3.24 12.81
N GLY A 105 -22.18 2.07 13.20
CA GLY A 105 -21.60 1.81 14.52
C GLY A 105 -20.40 2.71 14.82
N ALA A 106 -19.45 2.81 13.88
CA ALA A 106 -18.25 3.63 14.05
C ALA A 106 -18.62 5.11 14.26
N VAL A 107 -19.53 5.65 13.46
CA VAL A 107 -20.01 7.04 13.62
C VAL A 107 -20.91 7.20 14.86
N GLY A 108 -21.70 6.18 15.19
CA GLY A 108 -22.72 6.22 16.24
C GLY A 108 -22.21 5.94 17.66
N CYS A 109 -21.05 5.31 17.83
CA CYS A 109 -20.50 4.98 19.15
C CYS A 109 -20.04 6.20 19.97
N GLY A 110 -19.95 7.38 19.36
CA GLY A 110 -19.56 8.63 20.04
C GLY A 110 -18.07 8.76 20.33
N HIS A 111 -17.22 7.84 19.85
CA HIS A 111 -15.77 7.91 20.06
C HIS A 111 -15.14 9.03 19.18
N PRO A 112 -14.42 10.01 19.75
CA PRO A 112 -13.97 11.20 19.03
C PRO A 112 -12.95 10.90 17.93
N PHE A 113 -12.20 9.80 18.05
CA PHE A 113 -11.20 9.39 17.07
C PHE A 113 -11.77 9.15 15.67
N VAL A 114 -13.04 8.78 15.54
CA VAL A 114 -13.65 8.53 14.21
C VAL A 114 -13.76 9.83 13.40
N GLN A 115 -14.12 10.94 14.06
CA GLN A 115 -14.13 12.25 13.40
C GLN A 115 -12.71 12.66 12.99
N GLU A 116 -11.73 12.44 13.87
CA GLU A 116 -10.31 12.69 13.54
C GLU A 116 -9.85 11.87 12.33
N LEU A 117 -10.24 10.60 12.23
CA LEU A 117 -9.94 9.76 11.07
C LEU A 117 -10.56 10.32 9.79
N MET A 118 -11.85 10.71 9.81
CA MET A 118 -12.51 11.29 8.65
C MET A 118 -11.84 12.59 8.18
N GLU A 119 -11.28 13.38 9.09
CA GLU A 119 -10.56 14.63 8.77
C GLU A 119 -9.13 14.39 8.27
N LYS A 120 -8.41 13.42 8.85
CA LYS A 120 -6.96 13.23 8.63
C LYS A 120 -6.61 12.07 7.70
N SER A 121 -7.60 11.36 7.17
CA SER A 121 -7.39 10.25 6.24
C SER A 121 -8.09 10.50 4.90
N THR A 122 -7.71 9.72 3.90
CA THR A 122 -8.63 9.40 2.81
C THR A 122 -9.52 8.27 3.31
N TYR A 123 -10.84 8.37 3.17
CA TYR A 123 -11.77 7.42 3.79
C TYR A 123 -12.98 7.08 2.93
N THR A 124 -13.64 5.98 3.28
CA THR A 124 -15.02 5.71 2.87
C THR A 124 -15.79 5.07 4.02
N LEU A 125 -17.09 5.34 4.09
CA LEU A 125 -18.04 4.62 4.95
C LEU A 125 -18.94 3.69 4.12
N GLN A 126 -18.61 3.54 2.84
CA GLN A 126 -19.30 2.74 1.82
C GLN A 126 -18.33 1.70 1.22
N GLY A 127 -17.33 1.26 2.00
CA GLY A 127 -16.41 0.22 1.58
C GLY A 127 -17.13 -1.12 1.44
N GLY A 128 -16.70 -1.93 0.48
CA GLY A 128 -17.30 -3.24 0.22
C GLY A 128 -16.52 -4.39 0.85
N SER A 129 -17.24 -5.26 1.55
CA SER A 129 -16.79 -6.62 1.90
C SER A 129 -16.81 -7.55 0.67
N VAL A 130 -16.55 -8.84 0.89
CA VAL A 130 -16.68 -9.90 -0.12
C VAL A 130 -17.78 -10.87 0.28
N LEU A 131 -18.31 -11.64 -0.68
CA LEU A 131 -19.30 -12.67 -0.41
C LEU A 131 -18.62 -14.05 -0.28
N PRO A 132 -18.87 -14.83 0.79
CA PRO A 132 -19.67 -14.48 1.97
C PRO A 132 -18.92 -13.52 2.93
N PRO A 133 -19.61 -12.56 3.58
CA PRO A 133 -19.02 -11.61 4.53
C PRO A 133 -18.78 -12.29 5.88
N VAL A 134 -17.82 -13.22 5.88
CA VAL A 134 -17.46 -14.07 7.02
C VAL A 134 -15.96 -13.91 7.26
N THR A 135 -15.56 -13.89 8.53
CA THR A 135 -14.24 -13.47 8.99
C THR A 135 -13.08 -14.05 8.20
N LEU A 136 -12.94 -15.38 8.14
CA LEU A 136 -11.79 -16.00 7.48
C LEU A 136 -11.79 -15.81 5.95
N PRO A 137 -12.91 -15.98 5.22
CA PRO A 137 -13.01 -15.61 3.80
C PRO A 137 -12.60 -14.16 3.53
N CYS A 138 -13.13 -13.20 4.29
CA CYS A 138 -12.85 -11.78 4.13
C CYS A 138 -11.38 -11.45 4.38
N HIS A 139 -10.82 -11.91 5.50
CA HIS A 139 -9.41 -11.68 5.81
C HIS A 139 -8.47 -12.35 4.82
N THR A 140 -8.84 -13.52 4.27
CA THR A 140 -8.07 -14.14 3.18
C THR A 140 -8.12 -13.25 1.93
N SER A 141 -9.29 -12.72 1.57
CA SER A 141 -9.46 -11.79 0.45
C SER A 141 -8.66 -10.48 0.63
N MET A 142 -8.60 -9.93 1.84
CA MET A 142 -7.76 -8.76 2.16
C MET A 142 -6.29 -9.02 1.87
N PHE A 143 -5.78 -10.18 2.28
CA PHE A 143 -4.36 -10.52 2.13
C PHE A 143 -4.03 -10.97 0.71
N TYR A 144 -4.96 -11.64 0.04
CA TYR A 144 -4.72 -12.29 -1.25
C TYR A 144 -5.18 -11.42 -2.42
N GLY A 145 -5.85 -10.30 -2.18
CA GLY A 145 -6.31 -9.37 -3.21
C GLY A 145 -7.27 -10.00 -4.23
N VAL A 146 -7.90 -11.14 -3.91
CA VAL A 146 -8.80 -11.90 -4.79
C VAL A 146 -10.03 -12.36 -3.99
N PRO A 147 -11.20 -12.57 -4.62
CA PRO A 147 -12.42 -12.96 -3.92
C PRO A 147 -12.40 -14.41 -3.40
N PRO A 148 -13.35 -14.79 -2.53
CA PRO A 148 -13.47 -16.15 -1.99
C PRO A 148 -13.57 -17.26 -3.03
N GLU A 149 -14.23 -17.00 -4.14
CA GLU A 149 -14.31 -17.90 -5.30
C GLU A 149 -12.94 -18.25 -5.88
N ARG A 150 -11.97 -17.34 -5.75
CA ARG A 150 -10.62 -17.49 -6.31
C ARG A 150 -9.68 -18.20 -5.34
N HIS A 151 -9.72 -17.85 -4.05
CA HIS A 151 -8.86 -18.49 -3.04
C HIS A 151 -9.46 -19.75 -2.41
N GLY A 152 -10.77 -19.99 -2.54
CA GLY A 152 -11.44 -21.22 -2.10
C GLY A 152 -11.69 -21.33 -0.59
N ILE A 153 -11.48 -20.26 0.17
CA ILE A 153 -11.81 -20.21 1.61
C ILE A 153 -13.18 -19.57 1.72
N LEU A 154 -14.21 -20.39 1.96
CA LEU A 154 -15.62 -19.97 1.93
C LEU A 154 -16.29 -19.98 3.30
N THR A 155 -15.60 -20.47 4.35
CA THR A 155 -16.12 -20.54 5.72
C THR A 155 -15.00 -20.26 6.72
N ASN A 156 -15.36 -20.13 8.00
CA ASN A 156 -14.41 -20.04 9.11
C ASN A 156 -13.64 -21.35 9.40
N THR A 157 -13.97 -22.45 8.73
CA THR A 157 -13.15 -23.67 8.74
C THR A 157 -12.11 -23.60 7.64
N TYR A 158 -10.83 -23.50 8.02
CA TYR A 158 -9.75 -23.46 7.06
C TYR A 158 -9.66 -24.76 6.24
N THR A 159 -9.57 -24.60 4.93
CA THR A 159 -9.28 -25.68 3.98
C THR A 159 -8.13 -25.23 3.08
N PRO A 160 -7.01 -25.97 2.98
CA PRO A 160 -5.92 -25.57 2.11
C PRO A 160 -6.37 -25.32 0.66
N PRO A 161 -5.99 -24.19 0.05
CA PRO A 161 -6.40 -23.88 -1.32
C PRO A 161 -5.77 -24.84 -2.32
N VAL A 162 -6.57 -25.37 -3.25
CA VAL A 162 -6.08 -26.27 -4.33
C VAL A 162 -5.17 -25.51 -5.31
N ARG A 163 -5.43 -24.21 -5.51
CA ARG A 163 -4.65 -23.32 -6.38
C ARG A 163 -4.22 -22.09 -5.57
N PRO A 164 -3.14 -22.20 -4.78
CA PRO A 164 -2.75 -21.13 -3.89
C PRO A 164 -2.39 -19.86 -4.67
N VAL A 165 -2.89 -18.73 -4.20
CA VAL A 165 -2.48 -17.39 -4.62
C VAL A 165 -1.50 -16.88 -3.57
N LYS A 166 -0.46 -16.13 -3.98
CA LYS A 166 0.44 -15.49 -3.02
C LYS A 166 -0.25 -14.27 -2.41
N GLY A 167 -0.31 -14.21 -1.09
CA GLY A 167 -0.80 -13.05 -0.37
C GLY A 167 0.29 -11.98 -0.19
N ILE A 168 -0.13 -10.85 0.34
CA ILE A 168 0.74 -9.71 0.65
C ILE A 168 1.86 -10.11 1.63
N ALA A 169 1.57 -10.96 2.62
CA ALA A 169 2.57 -11.42 3.58
C ALA A 169 3.72 -12.19 2.91
N GLU A 170 3.41 -13.12 2.01
CA GLU A 170 4.41 -13.88 1.25
C GLU A 170 5.21 -12.94 0.33
N GLN A 171 4.53 -12.00 -0.31
CA GLN A 171 5.14 -11.08 -1.26
C GLN A 171 6.10 -10.10 -0.57
N LEU A 172 5.74 -9.58 0.61
CA LEU A 172 6.60 -8.75 1.45
C LEU A 172 7.81 -9.52 1.97
N ALA A 173 7.59 -10.72 2.52
CA ALA A 173 8.66 -11.56 3.05
C ALA A 173 9.68 -11.97 1.97
N ALA A 174 9.20 -12.34 0.76
CA ALA A 174 10.06 -12.63 -0.39
C ALA A 174 10.92 -11.43 -0.84
N SER A 175 10.47 -10.21 -0.51
CA SER A 175 11.18 -8.96 -0.81
C SER A 175 12.10 -8.50 0.34
N GLY A 176 12.30 -9.33 1.36
CA GLY A 176 13.17 -9.03 2.51
C GLY A 176 12.55 -8.11 3.56
N LYS A 177 11.23 -7.86 3.49
CA LYS A 177 10.51 -7.04 4.48
C LYS A 177 10.32 -7.81 5.78
N VAL A 178 10.35 -7.09 6.89
CA VAL A 178 10.05 -7.64 8.22
C VAL A 178 8.56 -7.44 8.51
N CYS A 179 7.81 -8.53 8.63
CA CYS A 179 6.38 -8.50 8.91
C CYS A 179 6.05 -9.06 10.30
N ALA A 180 4.94 -8.64 10.87
CA ALA A 180 4.45 -9.09 12.17
C ALA A 180 2.91 -9.08 12.23
N ALA A 181 2.33 -9.96 13.04
CA ALA A 181 0.88 -10.12 13.16
C ALA A 181 0.43 -10.40 14.61
N PHE A 182 -0.63 -9.75 15.06
CA PHE A 182 -1.23 -9.95 16.38
C PHE A 182 -2.74 -10.13 16.20
N HIS A 183 -3.32 -11.18 16.77
CA HIS A 183 -4.73 -11.52 16.55
C HIS A 183 -5.32 -12.24 17.76
N ASN A 184 -6.64 -12.13 17.95
CA ASN A 184 -7.36 -12.75 19.08
C ASN A 184 -8.41 -13.79 18.68
N TRP A 185 -8.48 -14.11 17.40
CA TRP A 185 -9.22 -15.25 16.87
C TRP A 185 -8.27 -16.19 16.13
N GLU A 186 -8.23 -17.48 16.51
CA GLU A 186 -7.18 -18.41 16.09
C GLU A 186 -7.10 -18.61 14.57
N PRO A 187 -8.23 -18.81 13.85
CA PRO A 187 -8.19 -19.13 12.42
C PRO A 187 -7.54 -18.05 11.55
N ILE A 188 -7.44 -16.81 12.03
CA ILE A 188 -6.66 -15.73 11.38
C ILE A 188 -5.24 -16.16 11.07
N ARG A 189 -4.64 -17.05 11.87
CA ARG A 189 -3.29 -17.58 11.62
C ARG A 189 -3.16 -18.17 10.21
N HIS A 190 -4.24 -18.66 9.60
CA HIS A 190 -4.20 -19.30 8.29
C HIS A 190 -4.08 -18.34 7.09
N ILE A 191 -4.22 -17.02 7.28
CA ILE A 191 -4.18 -16.06 6.16
C ILE A 191 -2.75 -15.73 5.70
N TRP A 192 -1.72 -16.28 6.35
CA TRP A 192 -0.33 -16.18 5.93
C TRP A 192 0.43 -17.50 6.11
N GLN A 193 1.43 -17.74 5.28
CA GLN A 193 2.27 -18.94 5.33
C GLN A 193 3.29 -18.87 6.49
N SER A 194 3.80 -20.03 6.89
CA SER A 194 4.89 -20.09 7.86
C SER A 194 6.09 -19.25 7.40
N GLU A 195 6.78 -18.66 8.37
CA GLU A 195 7.96 -17.80 8.16
C GLU A 195 7.74 -16.44 7.46
N THR A 196 6.51 -16.08 7.06
CA THR A 196 6.24 -14.75 6.46
C THR A 196 6.08 -13.66 7.52
N MET A 197 5.43 -13.97 8.64
CA MET A 197 5.33 -13.11 9.82
C MET A 197 6.39 -13.49 10.85
N LYS A 198 7.35 -12.61 11.13
CA LYS A 198 8.50 -12.87 12.02
C LYS A 198 8.18 -12.71 13.50
N TYR A 199 7.22 -11.87 13.82
CA TYR A 199 6.74 -11.68 15.19
C TYR A 199 5.23 -11.90 15.20
N THR A 200 4.78 -12.94 15.87
CA THR A 200 3.36 -13.27 15.99
C THR A 200 2.92 -13.34 17.44
N GLY A 201 1.71 -12.87 17.73
CA GLY A 201 1.07 -13.03 19.04
C GLY A 201 -0.38 -13.43 18.89
N TYR A 202 -0.81 -14.39 19.71
CA TYR A 202 -2.20 -14.84 19.79
C TYR A 202 -2.67 -14.81 21.24
N ILE A 203 -3.85 -14.26 21.46
CA ILE A 203 -4.54 -14.27 22.76
C ILE A 203 -6.00 -14.64 22.47
N ASN A 204 -6.51 -15.72 23.04
CA ASN A 204 -7.91 -16.06 22.83
C ASN A 204 -8.83 -14.99 23.46
N ALA A 205 -9.72 -14.39 22.67
CA ALA A 205 -10.59 -13.31 23.11
C ALA A 205 -11.45 -13.64 24.35
N TYR A 206 -11.90 -14.88 24.48
CA TYR A 206 -12.74 -15.33 25.60
C TYR A 206 -11.94 -15.81 26.82
N GLN A 207 -10.61 -15.88 26.73
CA GLN A 207 -9.75 -16.24 27.87
C GLN A 207 -9.16 -15.02 28.59
N GLU A 208 -9.44 -13.82 28.09
CA GLU A 208 -8.97 -12.56 28.67
C GLU A 208 -10.12 -11.55 28.74
N ASP A 209 -10.10 -10.67 29.75
CA ASP A 209 -11.13 -9.64 29.90
C ASP A 209 -11.11 -8.65 28.73
N ASN A 210 -9.91 -8.23 28.29
CA ASN A 210 -9.70 -7.28 27.18
C ASN A 210 -8.45 -7.68 26.38
N SER A 211 -8.63 -8.67 25.50
CA SER A 211 -7.60 -9.19 24.61
C SER A 211 -7.14 -8.14 23.58
N ASP A 212 -8.04 -7.26 23.11
CA ASP A 212 -7.74 -6.18 22.17
C ASP A 212 -6.65 -5.25 22.72
N SER A 213 -6.77 -4.83 23.98
CA SER A 213 -5.81 -3.94 24.63
C SER A 213 -4.47 -4.62 24.91
N LEU A 214 -4.47 -5.91 25.25
CA LEU A 214 -3.25 -6.70 25.45
C LEU A 214 -2.46 -6.83 24.14
N LEU A 215 -3.12 -7.23 23.04
CA LEU A 215 -2.49 -7.31 21.72
C LEU A 215 -1.96 -5.95 21.25
N THR A 216 -2.74 -4.88 21.48
CA THR A 216 -2.31 -3.51 21.21
C THR A 216 -1.02 -3.16 21.97
N GLY A 217 -0.92 -3.55 23.25
CA GLY A 217 0.31 -3.39 24.03
C GLY A 217 1.51 -4.15 23.46
N MET A 218 1.31 -5.40 23.01
CA MET A 218 2.35 -6.21 22.37
C MET A 218 2.85 -5.56 21.07
N LEU A 219 1.93 -5.07 20.24
CA LEU A 219 2.25 -4.38 18.99
C LEU A 219 3.04 -3.09 19.25
N LEU A 220 2.60 -2.26 20.19
CA LEU A 220 3.31 -1.01 20.56
C LEU A 220 4.73 -1.29 21.05
N SER A 221 4.90 -2.32 21.89
CA SER A 221 6.22 -2.78 22.33
C SER A 221 7.11 -3.23 21.17
N LEU A 222 6.54 -3.85 20.14
CA LEU A 222 7.29 -4.26 18.95
C LEU A 222 7.69 -3.05 18.09
N ILE A 223 6.79 -2.08 17.87
CA ILE A 223 7.09 -0.83 17.15
C ILE A 223 8.32 -0.17 17.76
N SER A 224 8.34 0.03 19.09
CA SER A 224 9.46 0.71 19.76
C SER A 224 10.80 -0.01 19.65
N ARG A 225 10.81 -1.35 19.51
CA ARG A 225 12.04 -2.16 19.53
C ARG A 225 12.56 -2.54 18.15
N LYS A 226 11.68 -2.73 17.17
CA LYS A 226 12.01 -3.38 15.89
C LYS A 226 11.55 -2.61 14.66
N GLN A 227 10.53 -1.76 14.80
CA GLN A 227 9.89 -1.04 13.70
C GLN A 227 9.69 -1.86 12.40
N PRO A 228 8.89 -2.95 12.42
CA PRO A 228 8.65 -3.79 11.24
C PRO A 228 8.11 -3.00 10.03
N ASP A 229 8.34 -3.51 8.82
CA ASP A 229 7.85 -2.89 7.58
C ASP A 229 6.33 -3.08 7.39
N PHE A 230 5.79 -4.18 7.91
CA PHE A 230 4.36 -4.46 7.90
C PHE A 230 3.89 -5.04 9.24
N LEU A 231 2.81 -4.47 9.76
CA LEU A 231 2.15 -4.89 10.98
C LEU A 231 0.68 -5.17 10.68
N PHE A 232 0.20 -6.34 11.10
CA PHE A 232 -1.22 -6.66 11.07
C PHE A 232 -1.74 -6.82 12.50
N LEU A 233 -2.85 -6.16 12.81
CA LEU A 233 -3.57 -6.29 14.07
C LEU A 233 -5.02 -6.64 13.77
N HIS A 234 -5.49 -7.75 14.31
CA HIS A 234 -6.89 -8.17 14.29
C HIS A 234 -7.47 -8.05 15.70
N LEU A 235 -8.60 -7.36 15.80
CA LEU A 235 -9.32 -7.06 17.04
C LEU A 235 -10.76 -7.60 16.93
N VAL A 236 -11.01 -8.76 17.55
CA VAL A 236 -12.26 -9.53 17.38
C VAL A 236 -13.36 -9.16 18.37
N GLU A 237 -13.07 -8.45 19.47
CA GLU A 237 -14.04 -8.32 20.57
C GLU A 237 -15.31 -7.54 20.17
N THR A 238 -15.23 -6.70 19.13
CA THR A 238 -16.40 -6.01 18.57
C THR A 238 -17.39 -6.99 17.94
N ASP A 239 -16.89 -7.97 17.20
CA ASP A 239 -17.69 -9.04 16.59
C ASP A 239 -18.18 -10.05 17.63
N GLU A 240 -17.26 -10.66 18.39
CA GLU A 240 -17.58 -11.77 19.31
C GLU A 240 -18.34 -11.28 20.56
N LYS A 241 -17.66 -10.53 21.43
CA LYS A 241 -18.21 -10.03 22.71
C LYS A 241 -19.24 -8.92 22.52
N GLY A 242 -19.31 -8.30 21.34
CA GLY A 242 -20.29 -7.27 21.01
C GLY A 242 -21.44 -7.84 20.19
N GLY A 243 -21.15 -8.16 18.93
CA GLY A 243 -22.12 -8.60 17.93
C GLY A 243 -22.76 -9.96 18.25
N HIS A 244 -21.97 -11.03 18.35
CA HIS A 244 -22.49 -12.38 18.59
C HIS A 244 -23.12 -12.53 19.97
N ASP A 245 -22.50 -11.99 21.03
CA ASP A 245 -22.98 -12.15 22.40
C ASP A 245 -24.19 -11.27 22.75
N HIS A 246 -24.31 -10.08 22.18
CA HIS A 246 -25.34 -9.11 22.56
C HIS A 246 -26.15 -8.53 21.40
N GLY A 247 -25.55 -8.47 20.22
CA GLY A 247 -26.18 -8.03 18.99
C GLY A 247 -25.54 -6.77 18.42
N TRP A 248 -25.47 -6.70 17.10
CA TRP A 248 -24.98 -5.51 16.42
C TRP A 248 -25.82 -4.29 16.78
N MET A 249 -25.13 -3.17 17.00
CA MET A 249 -25.73 -1.90 17.43
C MET A 249 -26.33 -1.90 18.85
N SER A 250 -26.15 -2.96 19.64
CA SER A 250 -26.46 -2.92 21.08
C SER A 250 -25.50 -1.98 21.83
N PRO A 251 -25.84 -1.55 23.07
CA PRO A 251 -24.92 -0.80 23.92
C PRO A 251 -23.60 -1.52 24.17
N GLU A 252 -23.62 -2.86 24.32
CA GLU A 252 -22.43 -3.69 24.51
C GLU A 252 -21.56 -3.72 23.25
N TYR A 253 -22.15 -3.91 22.08
CA TYR A 253 -21.45 -3.80 20.80
C TYR A 253 -20.78 -2.42 20.62
N LEU A 254 -21.50 -1.34 20.88
CA LEU A 254 -20.94 0.02 20.79
C LEU A 254 -19.82 0.26 21.83
N GLY A 255 -19.92 -0.37 23.01
CA GLY A 255 -18.89 -0.36 24.03
C GLY A 255 -17.61 -1.07 23.57
N GLN A 256 -17.72 -2.27 23.00
CA GLN A 256 -16.58 -3.01 22.44
C GLN A 256 -15.95 -2.28 21.25
N LEU A 257 -16.78 -1.70 20.38
CA LEU A 257 -16.30 -0.86 19.28
C LEU A 257 -15.54 0.37 19.79
N GLY A 258 -16.03 1.02 20.84
CA GLY A 258 -15.32 2.12 21.51
C GLY A 258 -13.95 1.68 22.06
N ASN A 259 -13.86 0.49 22.65
CA ASN A 259 -12.59 -0.10 23.12
C ASN A 259 -11.62 -0.37 21.96
N ALA A 260 -12.09 -0.97 20.87
CA ALA A 260 -11.26 -1.21 19.67
C ALA A 260 -10.77 0.09 19.03
N LEU A 261 -11.61 1.13 18.98
CA LEU A 261 -11.23 2.46 18.49
C LEU A 261 -10.21 3.15 19.40
N SER A 262 -10.30 2.97 20.73
CA SER A 262 -9.27 3.42 21.67
C SER A 262 -7.93 2.71 21.44
N CYS A 263 -7.96 1.41 21.13
CA CYS A 263 -6.77 0.65 20.75
C CYS A 263 -6.14 1.17 19.45
N ALA A 264 -6.95 1.37 18.41
CA ALA A 264 -6.50 1.93 17.14
C ALA A 264 -5.94 3.36 17.31
N GLN A 265 -6.56 4.19 18.16
CA GLN A 265 -6.07 5.55 18.44
C GLN A 265 -4.69 5.55 19.11
N ARG A 266 -4.45 4.65 20.07
CA ARG A 266 -3.13 4.49 20.71
C ARG A 266 -2.05 4.15 19.68
N ILE A 267 -2.37 3.28 18.72
CA ILE A 267 -1.44 2.90 17.64
C ILE A 267 -1.21 4.07 16.69
N TYR A 268 -2.28 4.76 16.30
CA TYR A 268 -2.21 5.95 15.45
C TYR A 268 -1.29 7.02 16.03
N GLN A 269 -1.44 7.31 17.33
CA GLN A 269 -0.60 8.29 18.02
C GLN A 269 0.86 7.84 18.13
N ALA A 270 1.11 6.55 18.42
CA ALA A 270 2.46 6.02 18.57
C ALA A 270 3.23 5.88 17.26
N ALA A 271 2.54 5.58 16.16
CA ALA A 271 3.18 5.39 14.86
C ALA A 271 3.55 6.74 14.19
N GLY A 272 2.80 7.81 14.47
CA GLY A 272 3.07 9.14 13.93
C GLY A 272 3.22 9.16 12.40
N ASN A 273 4.27 9.82 11.90
CA ASN A 273 4.57 9.91 10.47
C ASN A 273 5.46 8.76 9.94
N ASP A 274 5.85 7.82 10.81
CA ASP A 274 6.75 6.71 10.46
C ASP A 274 6.01 5.56 9.76
N TYR A 275 4.69 5.51 9.89
CA TYR A 275 3.84 4.49 9.26
C TYR A 275 2.68 5.12 8.51
N HIS A 276 2.24 4.40 7.49
CA HIS A 276 0.88 4.50 6.97
C HIS A 276 -0.01 3.55 7.77
N ILE A 277 -1.22 3.98 8.09
CA ILE A 277 -2.16 3.16 8.86
C ILE A 277 -3.43 3.00 8.04
N ILE A 278 -3.86 1.75 7.92
CA ILE A 278 -5.13 1.37 7.34
C ILE A 278 -5.98 0.82 8.47
N ILE A 279 -7.16 1.40 8.70
CA ILE A 279 -8.13 0.95 9.70
C ILE A 279 -9.41 0.58 8.97
N THR A 280 -9.88 -0.65 9.15
CA THR A 280 -11.08 -1.14 8.49
C THR A 280 -11.70 -2.32 9.25
N ALA A 281 -12.71 -2.94 8.64
CA ALA A 281 -13.36 -4.16 9.08
C ALA A 281 -13.34 -5.17 7.93
N ASP A 282 -13.62 -6.42 8.24
CA ASP A 282 -13.94 -7.47 7.28
C ASP A 282 -15.40 -7.47 6.85
N HIS A 283 -16.31 -7.34 7.80
CA HIS A 283 -17.75 -7.28 7.59
C HIS A 283 -18.43 -6.39 8.63
N GLY A 284 -19.73 -6.17 8.44
CA GLY A 284 -20.61 -5.69 9.49
C GLY A 284 -21.42 -6.83 10.11
N GLY A 285 -22.71 -6.62 10.38
CA GLY A 285 -23.56 -7.67 10.94
C GLY A 285 -24.95 -7.16 11.30
N HIS A 286 -25.86 -8.09 11.54
CA HIS A 286 -27.26 -7.82 11.85
C HIS A 286 -27.76 -8.77 12.95
N ASP A 287 -28.67 -8.29 13.79
CA ASP A 287 -29.12 -9.01 14.97
C ASP A 287 -27.92 -9.55 15.76
N ARG A 288 -27.69 -10.88 15.78
CA ARG A 288 -26.55 -11.54 16.43
C ARG A 288 -25.73 -12.41 15.46
N SER A 289 -25.80 -12.12 14.17
CA SER A 289 -25.14 -12.89 13.13
C SER A 289 -24.59 -12.00 12.00
N HIS A 290 -23.87 -12.63 11.10
CA HIS A 290 -23.39 -12.04 9.86
C HIS A 290 -23.18 -13.17 8.84
N GLY A 291 -22.93 -12.80 7.58
CA GLY A 291 -22.70 -13.74 6.48
C GLY A 291 -23.73 -13.64 5.35
N ASP A 292 -24.69 -12.72 5.47
CA ASP A 292 -25.74 -12.51 4.49
C ASP A 292 -25.36 -11.44 3.45
N ASN A 293 -25.98 -11.52 2.28
CA ASN A 293 -25.82 -10.50 1.24
C ASN A 293 -26.76 -9.30 1.50
N CYS A 294 -26.62 -8.68 2.68
CA CYS A 294 -27.34 -7.49 3.08
C CYS A 294 -26.38 -6.30 3.30
N PRO A 295 -26.86 -5.05 3.19
CA PRO A 295 -26.02 -3.87 3.41
C PRO A 295 -25.34 -3.85 4.78
N GLU A 296 -26.01 -4.36 5.82
CA GLU A 296 -25.52 -4.42 7.19
C GLU A 296 -24.24 -5.25 7.33
N ASP A 297 -24.13 -6.34 6.57
CA ASP A 297 -22.98 -7.25 6.60
C ASP A 297 -21.90 -6.86 5.59
N MET A 298 -22.32 -6.32 4.45
CA MET A 298 -21.43 -6.07 3.30
C MET A 298 -20.76 -4.69 3.32
N THR A 299 -21.29 -3.72 4.08
CA THR A 299 -20.79 -2.35 4.09
C THR A 299 -19.86 -2.12 5.28
N ILE A 300 -18.62 -1.71 5.00
CA ILE A 300 -17.56 -1.51 6.00
C ILE A 300 -16.93 -0.11 5.88
N PRO A 301 -16.45 0.47 6.99
CA PRO A 301 -15.66 1.69 6.93
C PRO A 301 -14.20 1.36 6.58
N MET A 302 -13.54 2.25 5.85
CA MET A 302 -12.11 2.17 5.54
C MET A 302 -11.47 3.53 5.70
N PHE A 303 -10.37 3.61 6.44
CA PHE A 303 -9.59 4.82 6.68
C PHE A 303 -8.13 4.58 6.27
N PHE A 304 -7.60 5.45 5.42
CA PHE A 304 -6.24 5.38 4.89
C PHE A 304 -5.44 6.61 5.35
N CYS A 305 -4.62 6.43 6.37
CA CYS A 305 -3.82 7.47 7.02
C CYS A 305 -2.36 7.45 6.52
N GLY A 306 -1.79 8.62 6.28
CA GLY A 306 -0.38 8.81 5.99
C GLY A 306 -0.13 9.79 4.84
N ARG A 307 1.14 10.11 4.60
CA ARG A 307 1.58 11.23 3.74
C ARG A 307 1.13 11.14 2.27
N TYR A 308 0.77 9.95 1.80
CA TYR A 308 0.32 9.71 0.43
C TYR A 308 -1.20 9.74 0.25
N PHE A 309 -1.95 9.82 1.34
CA PHE A 309 -3.41 9.90 1.32
C PHE A 309 -3.85 11.34 1.61
N GLN A 310 -4.76 11.84 0.80
CA GLN A 310 -5.30 13.19 0.96
C GLN A 310 -6.21 13.24 2.20
N HIS A 311 -5.92 14.16 3.11
CA HIS A 311 -6.74 14.41 4.29
C HIS A 311 -8.15 14.87 3.89
N GLY A 312 -9.17 14.30 4.53
CA GLY A 312 -10.57 14.66 4.32
C GLY A 312 -11.17 14.17 3.00
N ARG A 313 -10.41 13.45 2.18
CA ARG A 313 -10.90 12.96 0.89
C ARG A 313 -11.81 11.76 1.10
N LYS A 314 -13.09 11.91 0.74
CA LYS A 314 -14.03 10.80 0.66
C LYS A 314 -13.83 10.03 -0.66
N LEU A 315 -13.70 8.72 -0.58
CA LEU A 315 -13.68 7.80 -1.72
C LEU A 315 -15.11 7.36 -2.07
N GLU A 316 -15.39 7.25 -3.37
CA GLU A 316 -16.67 6.71 -3.85
C GLU A 316 -16.70 5.18 -3.80
N HIS A 317 -15.56 4.55 -4.08
CA HIS A 317 -15.42 3.09 -4.14
C HIS A 317 -14.11 2.65 -3.50
N ALA A 318 -14.19 1.63 -2.65
CA ALA A 318 -13.07 0.84 -2.12
C ALA A 318 -13.63 -0.50 -1.62
N CYS A 319 -12.82 -1.56 -1.66
CA CYS A 319 -13.20 -2.86 -1.13
C CYS A 319 -12.00 -3.60 -0.52
N LEU A 320 -12.25 -4.74 0.13
CA LEU A 320 -11.20 -5.55 0.76
C LEU A 320 -10.08 -5.96 -0.22
N LEU A 321 -10.41 -6.19 -1.49
CA LEU A 321 -9.43 -6.62 -2.49
C LEU A 321 -8.37 -5.55 -2.75
N ASP A 322 -8.69 -4.28 -2.52
CA ASP A 322 -7.80 -3.14 -2.76
C ASP A 322 -6.68 -3.01 -1.72
N LEU A 323 -6.75 -3.75 -0.61
CA LEU A 323 -5.78 -3.64 0.49
C LEU A 323 -4.40 -4.20 0.13
N ALA A 324 -4.33 -5.46 -0.33
CA ALA A 324 -3.06 -6.07 -0.75
C ALA A 324 -2.29 -5.23 -1.80
N PRO A 325 -2.88 -4.79 -2.93
CA PRO A 325 -2.17 -3.95 -3.91
C PRO A 325 -1.77 -2.59 -3.34
N THR A 326 -2.58 -1.99 -2.48
CA THR A 326 -2.25 -0.71 -1.82
C THR A 326 -1.06 -0.86 -0.88
N ILE A 327 -1.00 -1.92 -0.07
CA ILE A 327 0.11 -2.20 0.84
C ILE A 327 1.39 -2.51 0.05
N ALA A 328 1.30 -3.30 -1.03
CA ALA A 328 2.45 -3.57 -1.89
C ALA A 328 3.00 -2.28 -2.52
N TRP A 329 2.11 -1.40 -2.99
CA TRP A 329 2.51 -0.10 -3.53
C TRP A 329 3.21 0.79 -2.49
N LEU A 330 2.65 0.91 -1.28
CA LEU A 330 3.25 1.69 -0.19
C LEU A 330 4.65 1.19 0.19
N THR A 331 4.84 -0.13 0.19
CA THR A 331 6.09 -0.78 0.61
C THR A 331 7.12 -0.92 -0.52
N GLY A 332 6.78 -0.50 -1.75
CA GLY A 332 7.65 -0.59 -2.93
C GLY A 332 7.82 -2.00 -3.46
N VAL A 333 6.88 -2.89 -3.14
CA VAL A 333 6.93 -4.29 -3.58
C VAL A 333 6.01 -4.47 -4.79
N ALA A 334 6.45 -5.28 -5.75
CA ALA A 334 5.64 -5.60 -6.91
C ALA A 334 4.35 -6.32 -6.50
N ALA A 335 3.21 -5.86 -7.04
CA ALA A 335 1.94 -6.56 -6.88
C ALA A 335 1.99 -7.94 -7.54
N VAL A 336 1.26 -8.89 -6.95
CA VAL A 336 1.07 -10.22 -7.53
C VAL A 336 0.09 -10.10 -8.70
N ARG A 337 0.39 -10.78 -9.82
CA ARG A 337 -0.39 -10.67 -11.06
C ARG A 337 -1.85 -11.11 -10.89
N GLU A 338 -2.08 -12.07 -10.00
CA GLU A 338 -3.38 -12.66 -9.72
C GLU A 338 -4.31 -11.75 -8.91
N TRP A 339 -3.79 -10.70 -8.26
CA TRP A 339 -4.63 -9.79 -7.48
C TRP A 339 -5.57 -9.01 -8.41
N GLU A 340 -6.83 -8.90 -7.98
CA GLU A 340 -7.94 -8.29 -8.72
C GLU A 340 -8.29 -6.89 -8.17
N GLY A 341 -7.83 -6.55 -6.96
CA GLY A 341 -8.00 -5.22 -6.39
C GLY A 341 -7.11 -4.15 -7.03
N HIS A 342 -7.42 -2.90 -6.70
CA HIS A 342 -6.74 -1.72 -7.22
C HIS A 342 -6.03 -0.96 -6.11
N ILE A 343 -4.99 -0.22 -6.47
CA ILE A 343 -4.33 0.70 -5.54
C ILE A 343 -5.31 1.83 -5.23
N ILE A 344 -5.56 2.08 -3.95
CA ILE A 344 -6.42 3.17 -3.50
C ILE A 344 -5.88 4.51 -4.04
N PRO A 345 -6.76 5.40 -4.57
CA PRO A 345 -6.34 6.68 -5.11
C PRO A 345 -5.50 7.50 -4.12
N HIS A 346 -4.27 7.79 -4.53
CA HIS A 346 -3.29 8.59 -3.79
C HIS A 346 -3.13 9.99 -4.40
N LEU A 347 -2.40 10.86 -3.72
CA LEU A 347 -2.14 12.27 -4.09
C LEU A 347 -1.58 12.45 -5.51
#